data_AF-A0A8I5KPU9-F1
#
_entry.id   AF-A0A8I5KPU9-F1
#
_cell.length_a   1.000
_cell.length_b   1.000
_cell.length_c   1.000
_cell.angle_alpha   90.00
_cell.angle_beta   90.00
_cell.angle_gamma   90.00
#
_symmetry.space_group_name_H-M   'P 1'
#
loop_
_entity.id
_entity.type
_entity.pdbx_description
1 polymer ?
#
loop_
_entity_poly.entity_id
_entity_poly.type
_entity_poly.pdbx_seq_one_letter_code
_entity_poly.pdbx_strand_id
1 'polypeptide(L)'
;MCNLQKLNLAGNEIEHIPVWLGKKLKSLRVLNLKGNKISSLQDISKLKPLQDLISLILVENPVVTLPHYLQFTIFHLRSLESLEGQPVTTQDRQEAFERFSLEEVERLERDLEKKMIETEELKSKQTRFLEEIKNQDKLNKSLKEEAMLQKQSCEELKSDLNTKNELPLSWFLAGPFLLILYSSLKLKQKTIELTRACQKQYELEQELAFYKIDAKFEPLNYYPSEYAEIDKAPDESPYIGKSRYKRNMFATESYIIDSAQAVQIKKMEPDEQLRNDH
;
A
#
# COMPACT_ATOMS: atom_id res chain seq x y z
N MET A 1 34.25 18.64 -25.02
CA MET A 1 34.43 18.23 -26.43
C MET A 1 33.17 18.62 -27.20
N CYS A 2 32.97 19.92 -27.45
CA CYS A 2 31.68 20.42 -27.96
C CYS A 2 31.63 20.58 -29.48
N ASN A 3 32.73 20.31 -30.19
CA ASN A 3 32.90 20.61 -31.62
C ASN A 3 33.19 19.36 -32.46
N LEU A 4 33.09 18.15 -31.88
CA LEU A 4 33.37 16.94 -32.64
C LEU A 4 32.22 16.69 -33.62
N GLN A 5 32.51 16.80 -34.92
CA GLN A 5 31.50 16.66 -35.98
C GLN A 5 31.54 15.30 -36.67
N LYS A 6 32.71 14.64 -36.71
CA LYS A 6 32.88 13.34 -37.37
C LYS A 6 33.54 12.40 -36.39
N LEU A 7 32.92 11.24 -36.17
CA LEU A 7 33.41 10.20 -35.28
C LEU A 7 33.40 8.88 -36.04
N ASN A 8 34.58 8.32 -36.25
CA ASN A 8 34.75 7.00 -36.85
C ASN A 8 35.15 6.00 -35.78
N LEU A 9 34.30 5.01 -35.57
CA LEU A 9 34.45 3.90 -34.64
C LEU A 9 34.31 2.57 -35.37
N ALA A 10 34.59 2.53 -36.68
CA ALA A 10 34.52 1.31 -37.46
C ALA A 10 35.55 0.26 -37.02
N GLY A 11 35.18 -1.02 -37.09
CA GLY A 11 36.06 -2.16 -36.82
C GLY A 11 36.41 -2.33 -35.34
N ASN A 12 35.52 -1.95 -34.43
CA ASN A 12 35.68 -2.15 -32.99
C ASN A 12 34.72 -3.23 -32.47
N GLU A 13 34.77 -3.52 -31.18
CA GLU A 13 33.88 -4.49 -30.53
C GLU A 13 32.78 -3.81 -29.71
N ILE A 14 32.21 -2.72 -30.22
CA ILE A 14 31.17 -1.98 -29.47
C ILE A 14 29.87 -2.79 -29.48
N GLU A 15 29.46 -3.26 -28.31
CA GLU A 15 28.18 -3.97 -28.13
C GLU A 15 27.03 -3.00 -27.79
N HIS A 16 27.33 -1.97 -27.00
CA HIS A 16 26.34 -1.01 -26.51
C HIS A 16 26.79 0.43 -26.71
N ILE A 17 25.84 1.27 -27.13
CA ILE A 17 26.06 2.70 -27.25
C ILE A 17 25.82 3.32 -25.87
N PRO A 18 26.79 4.06 -25.30
CA PRO A 18 26.60 4.63 -23.98
C PRO A 18 25.72 5.88 -24.02
N VAL A 19 24.86 6.05 -23.02
CA VAL A 19 23.88 7.15 -22.93
C VAL A 19 24.54 8.54 -22.92
N TRP A 20 25.78 8.64 -22.44
CA TRP A 20 26.50 9.92 -22.42
C TRP A 20 26.90 10.42 -23.81
N LEU A 21 26.97 9.54 -24.82
CA LEU A 21 27.40 9.89 -26.18
C LEU A 21 26.49 10.97 -26.77
N GLY A 22 25.17 10.73 -26.74
CA GLY A 22 24.16 11.69 -27.20
C GLY A 22 24.12 12.99 -26.40
N LYS A 23 24.46 12.93 -25.10
CA LYS A 23 24.45 14.13 -24.22
C LYS A 23 25.66 15.03 -24.42
N LYS A 24 26.84 14.44 -24.67
CA LYS A 24 28.12 15.17 -24.74
C LYS A 24 28.49 15.61 -26.17
N LEU A 25 28.13 14.83 -27.19
CA LEU A 25 28.56 15.07 -28.57
C LEU A 25 27.44 15.68 -29.43
N LYS A 26 26.81 16.75 -28.96
CA LYS A 26 25.62 17.34 -29.62
C LYS A 26 25.87 17.79 -31.06
N SER A 27 27.08 18.24 -31.38
CA SER A 27 27.49 18.74 -32.70
C SER A 27 27.92 17.64 -33.68
N LEU A 28 27.72 16.37 -33.33
CA LEU A 28 28.14 15.23 -34.14
C LEU A 28 27.25 15.09 -35.37
N ARG A 29 27.85 15.14 -36.55
CA ARG A 29 27.19 15.07 -37.86
C ARG A 29 27.36 13.73 -38.57
N VAL A 30 28.50 13.09 -38.39
CA VAL A 30 28.82 11.80 -39.04
C VAL A 30 29.29 10.83 -37.98
N LEU A 31 28.61 9.69 -37.89
CA LEU A 31 28.95 8.58 -37.00
C LEU A 31 29.12 7.31 -37.82
N ASN A 32 30.33 6.76 -37.83
CA ASN A 32 30.61 5.47 -38.45
C ASN A 32 30.82 4.41 -37.36
N LEU A 33 29.93 3.43 -37.31
CA LEU A 33 29.95 2.28 -36.41
C LEU A 33 30.04 0.96 -37.19
N LYS A 34 30.52 1.00 -38.44
CA LYS A 34 30.67 -0.18 -39.29
C LYS A 34 31.49 -1.29 -38.60
N GLY A 35 31.06 -2.54 -38.69
CA GLY A 35 31.85 -3.68 -38.19
C GLY A 35 32.00 -3.66 -36.67
N ASN A 36 30.89 -3.47 -35.94
CA ASN A 36 30.80 -3.55 -34.49
C ASN A 36 29.84 -4.68 -34.08
N LYS A 37 29.59 -4.84 -32.76
CA LYS A 37 28.77 -5.92 -32.20
C LYS A 37 27.40 -5.41 -31.71
N ILE A 38 26.90 -4.30 -32.27
CA ILE A 38 25.62 -3.72 -31.84
C ILE A 38 24.48 -4.62 -32.27
N SER A 39 23.71 -5.13 -31.30
CA SER A 39 22.63 -6.09 -31.54
C SER A 39 21.23 -5.55 -31.23
N SER A 40 21.11 -4.48 -30.45
CA SER A 40 19.81 -3.97 -29.98
C SER A 40 19.39 -2.67 -30.67
N LEU A 41 18.13 -2.59 -31.10
CA LEU A 41 17.52 -1.34 -31.57
C LEU A 41 17.46 -0.26 -30.47
N GLN A 42 17.47 -0.67 -29.19
CA GLN A 42 17.53 0.28 -28.08
C GLN A 42 18.84 1.06 -28.04
N ASP A 43 19.93 0.52 -28.57
CA ASP A 43 21.20 1.25 -28.65
C ASP A 43 21.10 2.40 -29.68
N ILE A 44 20.34 2.21 -30.75
CA ILE A 44 20.07 3.25 -31.76
C ILE A 44 19.21 4.37 -31.17
N SER A 45 18.22 4.06 -30.32
CA SER A 45 17.36 5.07 -29.70
C SER A 45 18.14 6.02 -28.76
N LYS A 46 19.27 5.57 -28.20
CA LYS A 46 20.17 6.42 -27.40
C LYS A 46 20.87 7.52 -28.21
N LEU A 47 20.90 7.41 -29.54
CA LEU A 47 21.41 8.43 -30.45
C LEU A 47 20.39 9.53 -30.75
N LYS A 48 19.12 9.38 -30.36
CA LYS A 48 18.05 10.40 -30.52
C LYS A 48 18.42 11.82 -30.08
N PRO A 49 19.21 12.04 -29.00
CA PRO A 49 19.61 13.39 -28.60
C PRO A 49 20.54 14.11 -29.60
N LEU A 50 21.15 13.39 -30.55
CA LEU A 50 22.04 13.95 -31.57
C LEU A 50 21.22 14.59 -32.71
N GLN A 51 20.80 15.83 -32.51
CA GLN A 51 19.97 16.57 -33.47
C GLN A 51 20.72 16.96 -34.76
N ASP A 52 22.05 17.03 -34.72
CA ASP A 52 22.88 17.39 -35.87
C ASP A 52 23.37 16.17 -36.66
N LEU A 53 22.99 14.94 -36.28
CA LEU A 53 23.47 13.72 -36.91
C LEU A 53 22.82 13.54 -38.28
N ILE A 54 23.64 13.65 -39.33
CA ILE A 54 23.25 13.62 -40.74
C ILE A 54 23.54 12.25 -41.36
N SER A 55 24.67 11.63 -41.00
CA SER A 55 25.10 10.36 -41.58
C SER A 55 25.46 9.33 -40.52
N LEU A 56 24.88 8.14 -40.67
CA LEU A 56 25.07 6.99 -39.78
C LEU A 56 25.40 5.75 -40.61
N ILE A 57 26.43 5.01 -40.18
CA ILE A 57 26.82 3.74 -40.80
C ILE A 57 26.86 2.67 -39.71
N LEU A 58 26.02 1.64 -39.85
CA LEU A 58 25.87 0.46 -38.99
C LEU A 58 26.09 -0.85 -39.77
N VAL A 59 26.50 -0.83 -41.05
CA VAL A 59 26.82 -2.06 -41.82
C VAL A 59 27.76 -2.97 -41.02
N GLU A 60 27.65 -4.28 -41.20
CA GLU A 60 28.45 -5.29 -40.47
C GLU A 60 28.21 -5.26 -38.95
N ASN A 61 27.01 -4.89 -38.50
CA ASN A 61 26.54 -5.09 -37.13
C ASN A 61 25.36 -6.09 -37.08
N PRO A 62 25.21 -6.89 -36.00
CA PRO A 62 24.07 -7.78 -35.82
C PRO A 62 22.70 -7.09 -35.93
N VAL A 63 22.58 -5.83 -35.52
CA VAL A 63 21.34 -5.03 -35.58
C VAL A 63 20.77 -4.90 -37.00
N VAL A 64 21.60 -4.99 -38.04
CA VAL A 64 21.20 -4.91 -39.45
C VAL A 64 20.36 -6.12 -39.87
N THR A 65 20.50 -7.25 -39.16
CA THR A 65 19.70 -8.46 -39.42
C THR A 65 18.28 -8.38 -38.86
N LEU A 66 17.99 -7.38 -38.01
CA LEU A 66 16.69 -7.26 -37.38
C LEU A 66 15.62 -6.77 -38.36
N PRO A 67 14.39 -7.29 -38.27
CA PRO A 67 13.28 -6.81 -39.08
C PRO A 67 13.02 -5.33 -38.73
N HIS A 68 12.76 -4.54 -39.76
CA HIS A 68 12.38 -3.13 -39.65
C HIS A 68 13.42 -2.21 -39.00
N TYR A 69 14.70 -2.61 -38.94
CA TYR A 69 15.75 -1.78 -38.36
C TYR A 69 15.90 -0.43 -39.08
N LEU A 70 15.74 -0.41 -40.41
CA LEU A 70 15.81 0.80 -41.23
C LEU A 70 14.72 1.78 -40.83
N GLN A 71 13.46 1.33 -40.85
CA GLN A 71 12.32 2.17 -40.47
C GLN A 71 12.45 2.64 -39.02
N PHE A 72 12.90 1.76 -38.10
CA PHE A 72 13.10 2.11 -36.70
C PHE A 72 14.14 3.22 -36.55
N THR A 73 15.28 3.10 -37.25
CA THR A 73 16.37 4.07 -37.22
C THR A 73 15.93 5.42 -37.77
N ILE A 74 15.22 5.42 -38.91
CA ILE A 74 14.70 6.64 -39.56
C ILE A 74 13.65 7.32 -38.68
N PHE A 75 12.76 6.55 -38.04
CA PHE A 75 11.73 7.08 -37.16
C PHE A 75 12.33 7.77 -35.91
N HIS A 76 13.34 7.15 -35.29
CA HIS A 76 13.97 7.67 -34.08
C HIS A 76 14.97 8.80 -34.34
N LEU A 77 15.69 8.75 -35.47
CA LEU A 77 16.72 9.71 -35.86
C LEU A 77 16.22 10.62 -37.00
N ARG A 78 15.34 11.57 -36.66
CA ARG A 78 14.70 12.45 -37.65
C ARG A 78 15.67 13.36 -38.43
N SER A 79 16.85 13.65 -37.87
CA SER A 79 17.89 14.47 -38.51
C SER A 79 18.69 13.74 -39.59
N LEU A 80 18.53 12.42 -39.72
CA LEU A 80 19.37 11.59 -40.58
C LEU A 80 19.04 11.80 -42.06
N GLU A 81 20.02 12.20 -42.85
CA GLU A 81 19.90 12.36 -44.31
C GLU A 81 20.50 11.18 -45.06
N SER A 82 21.46 10.46 -44.46
CA SER A 82 22.07 9.29 -45.07
C SER A 82 22.26 8.15 -44.07
N LEU A 83 21.77 6.97 -44.43
CA LEU A 83 21.89 5.73 -43.67
C LEU A 83 22.62 4.70 -44.54
N GLU A 84 23.72 4.13 -44.04
CA GLU A 84 24.55 3.16 -44.77
C GLU A 84 25.06 3.65 -46.14
N GLY A 85 25.22 4.97 -46.29
CA GLY A 85 25.63 5.58 -47.56
C GLY A 85 24.51 5.68 -48.60
N GLN A 86 23.27 5.30 -48.25
CA GLN A 86 22.08 5.60 -49.04
C GLN A 86 21.42 6.89 -48.54
N PRO A 87 20.88 7.75 -49.41
CA PRO A 87 20.09 8.90 -48.99
C PRO A 87 18.75 8.43 -48.41
N VAL A 88 18.36 8.98 -47.27
CA VAL A 88 17.05 8.72 -46.65
C VAL A 88 16.00 9.52 -47.43
N THR A 89 15.11 8.83 -48.15
CA THR A 89 14.08 9.49 -48.95
C THR A 89 12.89 9.93 -48.09
N THR A 90 12.07 10.84 -48.63
CA THR A 90 10.80 11.23 -47.99
C THR A 90 9.83 10.07 -47.89
N GLN A 91 9.87 9.13 -48.83
CA GLN A 91 9.06 7.91 -48.80
C GLN A 91 9.44 7.01 -47.62
N ASP A 92 10.73 6.76 -47.39
CA ASP A 92 11.20 5.94 -46.26
C ASP A 92 10.77 6.55 -44.91
N ARG A 93 10.76 7.89 -44.83
CA ARG A 93 10.28 8.63 -43.65
C ARG A 93 8.79 8.46 -43.44
N GLN A 94 8.00 8.47 -44.51
CA GLN A 94 6.55 8.25 -44.44
C GLN A 94 6.22 6.81 -44.03
N GLU A 95 6.88 5.81 -44.64
CA GLU A 95 6.70 4.40 -44.29
C GLU A 95 7.07 4.12 -42.83
N ALA A 96 8.18 4.69 -42.36
CA ALA A 96 8.59 4.62 -40.97
C ALA A 96 7.57 5.30 -40.04
N PHE A 97 7.06 6.47 -40.44
CA PHE A 97 6.06 7.20 -39.66
C PHE A 97 4.74 6.43 -39.58
N GLU A 98 4.19 5.95 -40.69
CA GLU A 98 2.94 5.19 -40.72
C GLU A 98 3.02 3.96 -39.84
N ARG A 99 4.11 3.19 -39.96
CA ARG A 99 4.24 1.94 -39.20
C ARG A 99 4.41 2.15 -37.70
N PHE A 100 5.31 3.05 -37.28
CA PHE A 100 5.58 3.26 -35.86
C PHE A 100 4.58 4.23 -35.19
N SER A 101 3.89 5.07 -35.96
CA SER A 101 2.74 5.82 -35.41
C SER A 101 1.58 4.88 -35.09
N LEU A 102 1.29 3.90 -35.95
CA LEU A 102 0.26 2.89 -35.68
C LEU A 102 0.61 2.00 -34.49
N GLU A 103 1.86 1.53 -34.38
CA GLU A 103 2.27 0.69 -33.24
C GLU A 103 2.29 1.45 -31.90
N GLU A 104 2.66 2.74 -31.92
CA GLU A 104 2.56 3.62 -30.75
C GLU A 104 1.09 3.88 -30.39
N VAL A 105 0.22 4.10 -31.38
CA VAL A 105 -1.23 4.25 -31.18
C VAL A 105 -1.84 2.98 -30.60
N GLU A 106 -1.56 1.81 -31.17
CA GLU A 106 -2.04 0.51 -30.66
C GLU A 106 -1.51 0.22 -29.24
N ARG A 107 -0.29 0.65 -28.90
CA ARG A 107 0.22 0.56 -27.52
C ARG A 107 -0.56 1.48 -26.59
N LEU A 108 -0.76 2.74 -26.97
CA LEU A 108 -1.49 3.72 -26.18
C LEU A 108 -2.96 3.32 -25.98
N GLU A 109 -3.59 2.75 -27.00
CA GLU A 109 -4.96 2.20 -26.91
C GLU A 109 -5.03 1.04 -25.91
N ARG A 110 -4.08 0.11 -25.93
CA ARG A 110 -4.00 -0.98 -24.93
C ARG A 110 -3.78 -0.47 -23.51
N ASP A 111 -2.92 0.52 -23.33
CA ASP A 111 -2.66 1.12 -22.03
C ASP A 111 -3.90 1.88 -21.51
N LEU A 112 -4.62 2.57 -22.40
CA LEU A 112 -5.87 3.26 -22.08
C LEU A 112 -6.95 2.26 -21.66
N GLU A 113 -7.13 1.16 -22.40
CA GLU A 113 -8.07 0.09 -22.06
C GLU A 113 -7.75 -0.53 -20.69
N LYS A 114 -6.47 -0.85 -20.44
CA LYS A 114 -6.02 -1.36 -19.14
C LYS A 114 -6.32 -0.39 -18.00
N LYS A 115 -6.08 0.91 -18.22
CA LYS A 115 -6.38 1.95 -17.24
C LYS A 115 -7.89 2.10 -17.02
N MET A 116 -8.70 1.99 -18.06
CA MET A 116 -10.16 2.01 -17.93
C MET A 116 -10.66 0.86 -17.06
N ILE A 117 -10.20 -0.37 -17.31
CA ILE A 117 -10.55 -1.55 -16.49
C ILE A 117 -10.13 -1.34 -15.03
N GLU A 118 -8.91 -0.87 -14.78
CA GLU A 118 -8.41 -0.59 -13.42
C GLU A 118 -9.29 0.47 -12.70
N THR A 119 -9.68 1.53 -13.41
CA THR A 119 -10.55 2.57 -12.84
C THR A 119 -11.97 2.06 -12.56
N GLU A 120 -12.49 1.16 -13.39
CA GLU A 120 -13.82 0.58 -13.20
C GLU A 120 -13.84 -0.40 -12.02
N GLU A 121 -12.79 -1.21 -11.87
CA GLU A 121 -12.62 -2.06 -10.68
C GLU A 121 -12.52 -1.23 -9.40
N LEU A 122 -11.76 -0.13 -9.42
CA LEU A 122 -11.65 0.77 -8.28
C LEU A 122 -12.99 1.42 -7.92
N LYS A 123 -13.76 1.87 -8.92
CA LYS A 123 -15.12 2.39 -8.71
C LYS A 123 -16.05 1.33 -8.12
N SER A 124 -16.02 0.10 -8.63
CA SER A 124 -16.81 -1.02 -8.09
C SER A 124 -16.45 -1.35 -6.64
N LYS A 125 -15.16 -1.31 -6.29
CA LYS A 125 -14.71 -1.47 -4.90
C LYS A 125 -15.19 -0.31 -4.03
N GLN A 126 -15.10 0.93 -4.52
CA GLN A 126 -15.56 2.12 -3.81
C GLN A 126 -17.06 2.05 -3.48
N THR A 127 -17.91 1.65 -4.44
CA THR A 127 -19.36 1.54 -4.19
C THR A 127 -19.67 0.46 -3.16
N ARG A 128 -18.98 -0.68 -3.21
CA ARG A 128 -19.11 -1.75 -2.21
C ARG A 128 -18.73 -1.27 -0.80
N PHE A 129 -17.60 -0.58 -0.66
CA PHE A 129 -17.19 -0.03 0.63
C PHE A 129 -18.18 1.01 1.17
N LEU A 130 -18.75 1.84 0.30
CA LEU A 130 -19.75 2.83 0.71
C LEU A 130 -21.02 2.14 1.23
N GLU A 131 -21.44 1.04 0.60
CA GLU A 131 -22.59 0.25 1.05
C GLU A 131 -22.31 -0.48 2.37
N GLU A 132 -21.11 -1.03 2.55
CA GLU A 132 -20.64 -1.62 3.82
C GLU A 132 -20.68 -0.60 4.96
N ILE A 133 -20.13 0.60 4.75
CA ILE A 133 -20.15 1.70 5.74
C ILE A 133 -21.59 2.06 6.10
N LYS A 134 -22.47 2.20 5.11
CA LYS A 134 -23.89 2.52 5.36
C LYS A 134 -24.59 1.43 6.18
N ASN A 135 -24.23 0.16 5.98
CA ASN A 135 -24.77 -0.95 6.77
C ASN A 135 -24.22 -0.96 8.20
N GLN A 136 -22.91 -0.70 8.36
CA GLN A 136 -22.28 -0.54 9.68
C GLN A 136 -22.89 0.64 10.46
N ASP A 137 -23.17 1.77 9.81
CA ASP A 137 -23.81 2.93 10.44
C ASP A 137 -25.23 2.60 10.95
N LYS A 138 -26.01 1.85 10.17
CA LYS A 138 -27.34 1.38 10.59
C LYS A 138 -27.25 0.44 11.80
N LEU A 139 -26.29 -0.48 11.79
CA LEU A 139 -26.09 -1.42 12.89
C LEU A 139 -25.66 -0.69 14.16
N ASN A 140 -24.68 0.22 14.05
CA ASN A 140 -24.22 1.05 15.16
C ASN A 140 -25.34 1.93 15.73
N LYS A 141 -26.23 2.45 14.89
CA LYS A 141 -27.40 3.21 15.36
C LYS A 141 -28.36 2.32 16.16
N SER A 142 -28.64 1.11 15.67
CA SER A 142 -29.51 0.15 16.36
C SER A 142 -28.93 -0.29 17.70
N LEU A 143 -27.62 -0.60 17.74
CA LEU A 143 -26.92 -0.95 18.98
C LEU A 143 -26.93 0.20 20.01
N LYS A 144 -26.80 1.46 19.57
CA LYS A 144 -26.91 2.62 20.44
C LYS A 144 -28.32 2.76 21.03
N GLU A 145 -29.35 2.55 20.23
CA GLU A 145 -30.75 2.58 20.69
C GLU A 145 -31.01 1.46 21.71
N GLU A 146 -30.54 0.24 21.46
CA GLU A 146 -30.68 -0.88 22.39
C GLU A 146 -29.91 -0.65 23.71
N ALA A 147 -28.69 -0.15 23.65
CA ALA A 147 -27.91 0.20 24.84
C ALA A 147 -28.60 1.28 25.68
N MET A 148 -29.27 2.24 25.03
CA MET A 148 -30.05 3.27 25.71
C MET A 148 -31.26 2.68 26.43
N LEU A 149 -32.00 1.77 25.80
CA LEU A 149 -33.14 1.07 26.41
C LEU A 149 -32.71 0.18 27.58
N GLN A 150 -31.62 -0.58 27.42
CA GLN A 150 -31.08 -1.40 28.51
C GLN A 150 -30.66 -0.55 29.71
N LYS A 151 -30.04 0.61 29.46
CA LYS A 151 -29.68 1.55 30.53
C LYS A 151 -30.90 2.06 31.29
N GLN A 152 -31.96 2.46 30.59
CA GLN A 152 -33.23 2.89 31.21
C GLN A 152 -33.83 1.77 32.06
N SER A 153 -33.90 0.54 31.53
CA SER A 153 -34.43 -0.60 32.27
C SER A 153 -33.62 -0.94 33.53
N CYS A 154 -32.28 -0.84 33.47
CA CYS A 154 -31.42 -1.04 34.63
C CYS A 154 -31.63 0.05 35.70
N GLU A 155 -31.81 1.30 35.28
CA GLU A 155 -32.12 2.42 36.18
C GLU A 155 -33.48 2.23 36.88
N GLU A 156 -34.51 1.80 36.15
CA GLU A 156 -35.83 1.46 36.72
C GLU A 156 -35.72 0.33 37.75
N LEU A 157 -35.07 -0.78 37.39
CA LEU A 157 -34.91 -1.93 38.29
C LEU A 157 -34.13 -1.57 39.56
N LYS A 158 -33.13 -0.68 39.43
CA LYS A 158 -32.37 -0.13 40.57
C LYS A 158 -33.24 0.75 41.46
N SER A 159 -34.11 1.56 40.89
CA SER A 159 -35.06 2.38 41.64
C SER A 159 -36.07 1.52 42.41
N ASP A 160 -36.57 0.44 41.81
CA ASP A 160 -37.47 -0.54 42.43
C ASP A 160 -36.80 -1.33 43.57
N LEU A 161 -35.52 -1.66 43.42
CA LEU A 161 -34.75 -2.30 44.49
C LEU A 161 -34.60 -1.35 45.68
N ASN A 162 -34.35 -0.07 45.41
CA ASN A 162 -34.24 0.94 46.45
C ASN A 162 -35.57 1.15 47.18
N THR A 163 -36.70 1.29 46.47
CA THR A 163 -38.03 1.42 47.13
C THR A 163 -38.41 0.19 47.96
N LYS A 164 -38.03 -1.02 47.52
CA LYS A 164 -38.20 -2.26 48.30
C LYS A 164 -37.30 -2.34 49.53
N ASN A 165 -36.11 -1.74 49.49
CA ASN A 165 -35.22 -1.62 50.65
C ASN A 165 -35.70 -0.53 51.64
N GLU A 166 -36.45 0.48 51.17
CA GLU A 166 -37.08 1.54 51.97
C GLU A 166 -38.44 1.12 52.57
N LEU A 167 -39.11 0.10 52.01
CA LEU A 167 -40.31 -0.50 52.61
C LEU A 167 -39.95 -1.19 53.94
N PRO A 168 -40.69 -0.88 55.02
CA PRO A 168 -40.01 -0.53 56.24
C PRO A 168 -39.54 -1.73 57.05
N LEU A 169 -38.34 -1.55 57.61
CA LEU A 169 -37.84 -2.04 58.90
C LEU A 169 -38.84 -1.96 60.09
N SER A 170 -40.11 -1.58 59.85
CA SER A 170 -41.20 -1.44 60.81
C SER A 170 -41.71 -2.79 61.35
N TRP A 171 -41.64 -3.88 60.58
CA TRP A 171 -42.07 -5.21 61.06
C TRP A 171 -41.07 -5.87 62.02
N PHE A 172 -39.89 -5.29 62.18
CA PHE A 172 -38.75 -5.92 62.85
C PHE A 172 -38.56 -5.50 64.32
N LEU A 173 -39.47 -4.71 64.88
CA LEU A 173 -39.48 -4.32 66.29
C LEU A 173 -40.18 -5.35 67.21
N ALA A 174 -40.16 -6.64 66.86
CA ALA A 174 -40.57 -7.73 67.75
C ALA A 174 -39.33 -8.55 68.17
N GLY A 175 -39.05 -8.56 69.48
CA GLY A 175 -37.78 -8.95 70.11
C GLY A 175 -37.06 -10.24 69.67
N PRO A 176 -37.72 -11.33 69.21
CA PRO A 176 -36.99 -12.54 68.81
C PRO A 176 -36.29 -12.43 67.44
N PHE A 177 -36.78 -11.57 66.54
CA PHE A 177 -36.28 -11.51 65.16
C PHE A 177 -35.07 -10.58 64.97
N LEU A 178 -34.78 -9.70 65.93
CA LEU A 178 -33.74 -8.66 65.83
C LEU A 178 -32.32 -9.26 65.69
N LEU A 179 -32.07 -10.41 66.30
CA LEU A 179 -30.78 -11.12 66.24
C LEU A 179 -30.57 -11.83 64.89
N ILE A 180 -31.64 -12.40 64.34
CA ILE A 180 -31.66 -13.03 63.01
C ILE A 180 -31.51 -11.94 61.94
N LEU A 181 -32.13 -10.78 62.16
CA LEU A 181 -32.04 -9.64 61.28
C LEU A 181 -30.63 -9.05 61.27
N TYR A 182 -29.99 -8.88 62.44
CA TYR A 182 -28.62 -8.37 62.54
C TYR A 182 -27.62 -9.31 61.84
N SER A 183 -27.75 -10.63 62.06
CA SER A 183 -26.92 -11.62 61.36
C SER A 183 -27.19 -11.63 59.84
N SER A 184 -28.45 -11.51 59.41
CA SER A 184 -28.81 -11.40 57.99
C SER A 184 -28.32 -10.09 57.35
N LEU A 185 -28.36 -8.96 58.05
CA LEU A 185 -27.86 -7.68 57.55
C LEU A 185 -26.33 -7.72 57.42
N LYS A 186 -25.66 -8.29 58.42
CA LYS A 186 -24.21 -8.49 58.41
C LYS A 186 -23.78 -9.44 57.29
N LEU A 187 -24.57 -10.48 57.03
CA LEU A 187 -24.34 -11.39 55.90
C LEU A 187 -24.52 -10.65 54.56
N LYS A 188 -25.60 -9.88 54.39
CA LYS A 188 -25.80 -9.05 53.19
C LYS A 188 -24.67 -8.04 52.99
N GLN A 189 -24.21 -7.38 54.05
CA GLN A 189 -23.08 -6.46 53.98
C GLN A 189 -21.80 -7.18 53.55
N LYS A 190 -21.55 -8.38 54.08
CA LYS A 190 -20.42 -9.23 53.67
C LYS A 190 -20.53 -9.68 52.21
N THR A 191 -21.73 -10.01 51.73
CA THR A 191 -21.95 -10.35 50.32
C THR A 191 -21.68 -9.15 49.41
N ILE A 192 -22.14 -7.95 49.78
CA ILE A 192 -21.88 -6.72 49.01
C ILE A 192 -20.39 -6.38 49.00
N GLU A 193 -19.70 -6.50 50.13
CA GLU A 193 -18.24 -6.33 50.22
C GLU A 193 -17.51 -7.34 49.35
N LEU A 194 -17.95 -8.60 49.33
CA LEU A 194 -17.36 -9.67 48.51
C LEU A 194 -17.60 -9.44 47.02
N THR A 195 -18.83 -9.09 46.61
CA THR A 195 -19.15 -8.76 45.21
C THR A 195 -18.35 -7.57 44.73
N ARG A 196 -18.19 -6.53 45.58
CA ARG A 196 -17.36 -5.36 45.27
C ARG A 196 -15.88 -5.74 45.15
N ALA A 197 -15.37 -6.63 46.00
CA ALA A 197 -14.00 -7.14 45.90
C ALA A 197 -13.79 -7.96 44.62
N CYS A 198 -14.74 -8.84 44.28
CA CYS A 198 -14.72 -9.64 43.05
C CYS A 198 -14.75 -8.76 41.79
N GLN A 199 -15.58 -7.70 41.78
CA GLN A 199 -15.64 -6.73 40.69
C GLN A 199 -14.31 -6.00 40.51
N LYS A 200 -13.71 -5.52 41.61
CA LYS A 200 -12.38 -4.89 41.57
C LYS A 200 -11.29 -5.84 41.08
N GLN A 201 -11.35 -7.12 41.46
CA GLN A 201 -10.41 -8.12 40.99
C GLN A 201 -10.56 -8.35 39.48
N TYR A 202 -11.79 -8.42 38.98
CA TYR A 202 -12.06 -8.53 37.54
C TYR A 202 -11.52 -7.33 36.76
N GLU A 203 -11.72 -6.11 37.27
CA GLU A 203 -11.17 -4.88 36.68
C GLU A 203 -9.63 -4.90 36.63
N LEU A 204 -8.97 -5.28 37.73
CA LEU A 204 -7.52 -5.42 37.78
C LEU A 204 -7.00 -6.52 36.85
N GLU A 205 -7.73 -7.63 36.71
CA GLU A 205 -7.37 -8.70 35.76
C GLU A 205 -7.51 -8.23 34.31
N GLN A 206 -8.51 -7.42 33.99
CA GLN A 206 -8.63 -6.77 32.69
C GLN A 206 -7.45 -5.83 32.44
N GLU A 207 -7.12 -4.93 33.38
CA GLU A 207 -5.97 -4.03 33.26
C GLU A 207 -4.64 -4.80 33.08
N LEU A 208 -4.44 -5.87 33.83
CA LEU A 208 -3.28 -6.75 33.68
C LEU A 208 -3.25 -7.44 32.32
N ALA A 209 -4.39 -7.83 31.76
CA ALA A 209 -4.47 -8.39 30.43
C ALA A 209 -4.07 -7.36 29.36
N PHE A 210 -4.55 -6.12 29.48
CA PHE A 210 -4.13 -5.02 28.61
C PHE A 210 -2.63 -4.73 28.74
N TYR A 211 -2.11 -4.61 29.95
CA TYR A 211 -0.68 -4.40 30.18
C TYR A 211 0.19 -5.53 29.61
N LYS A 212 -0.26 -6.79 29.73
CA LYS A 212 0.42 -7.96 29.12
C LYS A 212 0.39 -7.94 27.60
N ILE A 213 -0.69 -7.41 27.01
CA ILE A 213 -0.79 -7.21 25.57
C ILE A 213 0.22 -6.12 25.16
N ASP A 214 0.18 -4.96 25.80
CA ASP A 214 1.07 -3.84 25.49
C ASP A 214 2.55 -4.20 25.66
N ALA A 215 2.93 -4.93 26.72
CA ALA A 215 4.29 -5.42 26.93
C ALA A 215 4.77 -6.41 25.85
N LYS A 216 3.85 -7.16 25.22
CA LYS A 216 4.19 -8.03 24.07
C LYS A 216 4.39 -7.25 22.77
N PHE A 217 3.91 -6.02 22.71
CA PHE A 217 4.04 -5.13 21.56
C PHE A 217 5.06 -4.01 21.77
N GLU A 218 5.75 -3.94 22.92
CA GLU A 218 6.78 -2.95 23.21
C GLU A 218 8.16 -3.46 22.71
N PRO A 219 8.72 -2.93 21.61
CA PRO A 219 10.07 -3.28 21.17
C PRO A 219 11.06 -2.55 22.07
N LEU A 220 12.04 -3.30 22.59
CA LEU A 220 13.18 -2.85 23.39
C LEU A 220 13.62 -1.39 23.14
N ASN A 221 13.66 -0.62 24.23
CA ASN A 221 14.39 0.64 24.45
C ASN A 221 14.32 1.71 23.35
N TYR A 222 13.53 2.77 23.61
CA TYR A 222 14.01 4.12 23.33
C TYR A 222 13.50 5.09 24.41
N TYR A 223 14.45 5.68 25.15
CA TYR A 223 14.21 6.72 26.15
C TYR A 223 13.65 7.99 25.47
N PRO A 224 12.76 8.77 26.13
CA PRO A 224 12.19 9.97 25.52
C PRO A 224 13.20 11.13 25.56
N SER A 225 13.35 11.84 24.44
CA SER A 225 13.84 13.21 24.47
C SER A 225 12.76 14.07 25.12
N GLU A 226 13.13 14.74 26.21
CA GLU A 226 12.40 15.90 26.74
C GLU A 226 12.19 16.90 25.60
N TYR A 227 10.93 17.21 25.29
CA TYR A 227 10.35 18.54 25.10
C TYR A 227 9.06 18.43 24.28
N ALA A 228 8.01 19.08 24.83
CA ALA A 228 6.75 19.48 24.21
C ALA A 228 5.71 18.38 23.93
N GLU A 229 4.44 18.51 24.31
CA GLU A 229 3.69 19.56 25.01
C GLU A 229 2.44 18.87 25.57
N ILE A 230 2.12 19.15 26.82
CA ILE A 230 0.97 18.60 27.53
C ILE A 230 -0.25 19.42 27.13
N ASP A 231 -1.06 18.89 26.22
CA ASP A 231 -2.39 19.42 25.98
C ASP A 231 -3.33 18.87 27.05
N LYS A 232 -3.76 19.75 27.97
CA LYS A 232 -4.67 19.41 29.07
C LYS A 232 -6.12 19.52 28.58
N ALA A 233 -6.74 18.37 28.27
CA ALA A 233 -8.20 18.23 28.25
C ALA A 233 -8.66 17.60 29.59
N PRO A 234 -9.75 18.11 30.20
CA PRO A 234 -10.22 17.63 31.51
C PRO A 234 -11.16 16.41 31.36
N ASP A 235 -10.96 15.42 32.22
CA ASP A 235 -11.90 14.32 32.57
C ASP A 235 -12.32 13.29 31.51
N GLU A 236 -11.35 12.65 30.83
CA GLU A 236 -11.58 11.35 30.18
C GLU A 236 -10.70 10.24 30.78
N SER A 237 -11.26 9.03 30.85
CA SER A 237 -10.62 7.83 31.40
C SER A 237 -9.24 7.58 30.73
N PRO A 238 -8.15 7.35 31.49
CA PRO A 238 -6.76 7.41 31.01
C PRO A 238 -6.35 6.51 29.83
N TYR A 239 -7.19 5.56 29.41
CA TYR A 239 -6.80 4.51 28.46
C TYR A 239 -7.48 4.57 27.08
N ILE A 240 -8.59 5.30 26.91
CA ILE A 240 -9.37 5.29 25.65
C ILE A 240 -8.91 6.38 24.66
N GLY A 241 -8.12 7.38 25.09
CA GLY A 241 -7.72 8.53 24.26
C GLY A 241 -6.34 8.46 23.60
N LYS A 242 -5.59 7.35 23.69
CA LYS A 242 -4.17 7.29 23.30
C LYS A 242 -3.86 6.59 21.96
N SER A 243 -4.87 6.11 21.23
CA SER A 243 -4.68 5.52 19.90
C SER A 243 -4.33 6.60 18.87
N ARG A 244 -3.13 7.17 18.98
CA ARG A 244 -2.54 8.02 17.94
C ARG A 244 -2.06 7.09 16.82
N TYR A 245 -2.51 7.37 15.61
CA TYR A 245 -1.95 6.77 14.40
C TYR A 245 -0.42 6.98 14.40
N LYS A 246 0.33 5.91 14.65
CA LYS A 246 1.80 5.93 14.62
C LYS A 246 2.24 5.53 13.21
N ARG A 247 2.73 6.52 12.44
CA ARG A 247 3.25 6.26 11.09
C ARG A 247 4.41 5.26 11.22
N ASN A 248 4.34 4.17 10.47
CA ASN A 248 5.39 3.15 10.46
C ASN A 248 6.69 3.75 9.94
N MET A 249 7.70 3.92 10.81
CA MET A 249 9.01 4.48 10.45
C MET A 249 9.93 3.47 9.74
N PHE A 250 9.56 2.18 9.73
CA PHE A 250 10.28 1.14 9.00
C PHE A 250 9.72 0.91 7.60
N ALA A 251 8.57 1.51 7.28
CA ALA A 251 8.16 1.69 5.90
C ALA A 251 8.98 2.84 5.32
N THR A 252 10.23 2.56 4.94
CA THR A 252 10.83 3.34 3.87
C THR A 252 9.92 3.16 2.66
N GLU A 253 9.57 4.26 1.98
CA GLU A 253 9.08 4.18 0.61
C GLU A 253 10.14 3.40 -0.17
N SER A 254 9.91 2.10 -0.33
CA SER A 254 10.66 1.29 -1.26
C SER A 254 10.15 1.79 -2.60
N TYR A 255 10.91 2.71 -3.17
CA TYR A 255 10.94 2.88 -4.60
C TYR A 255 11.25 1.50 -5.17
N ILE A 256 10.21 0.78 -5.59
CA ILE A 256 10.33 -0.51 -6.24
C ILE A 256 11.08 -0.21 -7.54
N ILE A 257 12.36 -0.60 -7.58
CA ILE A 257 13.06 -0.67 -8.86
C ILE A 257 12.36 -1.78 -9.66
N ASP A 258 12.02 -1.47 -10.91
CA ASP A 258 11.19 -2.20 -11.89
C ASP A 258 11.62 -3.65 -12.23
N SER A 259 12.44 -4.31 -11.42
CA SER A 259 12.98 -5.65 -11.71
C SER A 259 12.91 -6.60 -10.51
N ALA A 260 11.73 -6.83 -9.95
CA ALA A 260 11.48 -7.95 -9.05
C ALA A 260 10.57 -8.98 -9.75
N GLN A 261 11.12 -10.16 -10.02
CA GLN A 261 10.42 -11.28 -10.66
C GLN A 261 9.19 -11.72 -9.87
N ALA A 262 8.08 -11.94 -10.59
CA ALA A 262 6.85 -12.48 -10.03
C ALA A 262 7.06 -13.90 -9.50
N VAL A 263 6.98 -14.09 -8.19
CA VAL A 263 6.91 -15.42 -7.57
C VAL A 263 5.51 -15.98 -7.80
N GLN A 264 5.41 -17.09 -8.54
CA GLN A 264 4.18 -17.86 -8.67
C GLN A 264 3.88 -18.60 -7.36
N ILE A 265 2.81 -18.20 -6.67
CA ILE A 265 2.29 -18.90 -5.52
C ILE A 265 1.37 -20.03 -6.03
N LYS A 266 1.84 -21.27 -5.93
CA LYS A 266 1.06 -22.47 -6.24
C LYS A 266 0.21 -22.83 -5.01
N LYS A 267 -1.11 -22.97 -5.19
CA LYS A 267 -2.02 -23.48 -4.15
C LYS A 267 -1.65 -24.93 -3.80
N MET A 268 -1.48 -25.22 -2.52
CA MET A 268 -1.46 -26.61 -2.02
C MET A 268 -2.90 -27.10 -1.89
N GLU A 269 -3.19 -28.23 -2.54
CA GLU A 269 -4.40 -29.04 -2.32
C GLU A 269 -4.27 -29.81 -0.99
N PRO A 270 -5.38 -30.09 -0.28
CA PRO A 270 -5.36 -30.82 0.98
C PRO A 270 -5.32 -32.34 0.76
N ASP A 271 -4.38 -33.03 1.40
CA ASP A 271 -4.33 -34.50 1.44
C ASP A 271 -5.47 -35.07 2.31
N GLU A 272 -6.32 -35.88 1.67
CA GLU A 272 -7.22 -36.82 2.33
C GLU A 272 -6.49 -38.12 2.71
N GLN A 273 -7.00 -38.77 3.77
CA GLN A 273 -6.71 -40.13 4.26
C GLN A 273 -5.43 -40.24 5.13
N LEU A 274 -5.50 -40.74 6.36
CA LEU A 274 -5.95 -42.10 6.68
C LEU A 274 -6.60 -42.18 8.08
N ARG A 275 -7.79 -42.75 8.08
CA ARG A 275 -8.44 -43.42 9.20
C ARG A 275 -8.14 -44.91 9.04
N ASN A 276 -7.64 -45.57 10.09
CA ASN A 276 -8.28 -46.73 10.71
C ASN A 276 -7.36 -47.44 11.70
N ASP A 277 -7.95 -47.71 12.86
CA ASP A 277 -7.50 -48.63 13.89
C ASP A 277 -7.36 -50.06 13.37
N HIS A 278 -6.30 -50.75 13.79
CA HIS A 278 -6.32 -52.00 14.59
C HIS A 278 -4.91 -52.54 14.80
#